data_AF-A0A960E5A0-F1
#
_entry.id   AF-A0A960E5A0-F1
#
_cell.length_a   1.000
_cell.length_b   1.000
_cell.length_c   1.000
_cell.angle_alpha   90.00
_cell.angle_beta   90.00
_cell.angle_gamma   90.00
#
_symmetry.space_group_name_H-M   'P 1'
#
loop_
_entity.id
_entity.type
_entity.pdbx_description
1 polymer ?
#
loop_
_entity_poly.entity_id
_entity_poly.type
_entity_poly.pdbx_seq_one_letter_code
_entity_poly.pdbx_strand_id
1 'polypeptide(L)'
;MAAPRHRRVPAVVGSLATGVVVLMSCGGDAAPELSAAGQRGQQLSTDLGCAGCHGGDDREATIGPDWTGSWGTDIELDDGSTTTFDALYVERSVRSPDAQRRAGDWIRMPEYRVDQLTEAELADIVVYLEELG
;
A
#
# COMPACT_ATOMS: atom_id res chain seq x y z
N MET A 1 15.42 -65.28 -57.97
CA MET A 1 14.44 -64.19 -57.99
C MET A 1 13.39 -64.47 -56.92
N ALA A 2 13.47 -63.80 -55.77
CA ALA A 2 12.39 -63.56 -54.81
C ALA A 2 12.98 -62.67 -53.70
N ALA A 3 12.42 -61.48 -53.57
CA ALA A 3 12.90 -60.37 -52.74
C ALA A 3 12.46 -60.52 -51.26
N PRO A 4 13.06 -59.74 -50.33
CA PRO A 4 13.17 -60.04 -48.90
C PRO A 4 11.97 -59.54 -48.11
N ARG A 5 11.67 -60.16 -46.95
CA ARG A 5 10.77 -59.56 -45.94
C ARG A 5 11.28 -59.76 -44.51
N HIS A 6 12.06 -58.75 -44.11
CA HIS A 6 12.04 -58.02 -42.84
C HIS A 6 11.76 -58.78 -41.53
N ARG A 7 12.83 -58.89 -40.74
CA ARG A 7 12.86 -59.11 -39.29
C ARG A 7 11.85 -58.22 -38.56
N ARG A 8 11.16 -58.80 -37.58
CA ARG A 8 10.45 -58.06 -36.52
C ARG A 8 11.15 -58.35 -35.19
N VAL A 9 11.73 -57.31 -34.60
CA VAL A 9 12.23 -57.28 -33.22
C VAL A 9 11.17 -56.52 -32.41
N PRO A 10 10.67 -57.04 -31.27
CA PRO A 10 9.89 -56.22 -30.36
C PRO A 10 10.86 -55.34 -29.55
N ALA A 11 10.76 -54.03 -29.75
CA ALA A 11 11.47 -53.05 -28.95
C ALA A 11 10.70 -52.83 -27.63
N VAL A 12 11.40 -53.08 -26.52
CA VAL A 12 11.06 -52.66 -25.16
C VAL A 12 11.70 -51.31 -24.93
N VAL A 13 10.93 -50.24 -24.73
CA VAL A 13 11.28 -48.98 -24.01
C VAL A 13 9.95 -48.22 -23.81
N GLY A 14 9.57 -47.61 -22.69
CA GLY A 14 10.18 -47.33 -21.40
C GLY A 14 9.32 -46.28 -20.68
N SER A 15 8.96 -46.59 -19.44
CA SER A 15 8.62 -45.74 -18.28
C SER A 15 8.00 -44.35 -18.45
N LEU A 16 6.76 -44.24 -17.96
CA LEU A 16 6.13 -43.03 -17.43
C LEU A 16 6.80 -42.63 -16.10
N ALA A 17 7.42 -41.46 -16.04
CA ALA A 17 7.69 -40.73 -14.78
C ALA A 17 8.00 -39.27 -15.10
N THR A 18 6.96 -38.45 -15.24
CA THR A 18 7.11 -36.99 -15.33
C THR A 18 7.49 -36.48 -13.94
N GLY A 19 8.78 -36.22 -13.74
CA GLY A 19 9.31 -35.60 -12.52
C GLY A 19 8.90 -34.14 -12.42
N VAL A 20 8.35 -33.77 -11.27
CA VAL A 20 8.03 -32.41 -10.84
C VAL A 20 9.31 -31.55 -10.85
N VAL A 21 9.30 -30.46 -11.61
CA VAL A 21 10.35 -29.43 -11.54
C VAL A 21 9.81 -28.21 -10.80
N VAL A 22 10.30 -28.13 -9.56
CA VAL A 22 10.58 -27.00 -8.65
C VAL A 22 10.15 -25.58 -9.06
N LEU A 23 9.47 -24.95 -8.08
CA LEU A 23 9.21 -23.53 -7.84
C LEU A 23 10.26 -22.57 -8.43
N MET A 24 9.84 -21.74 -9.39
CA MET A 24 10.59 -20.55 -9.80
C MET A 24 9.93 -19.32 -9.16
N SER A 25 10.63 -18.78 -8.17
CA SER A 25 10.42 -17.50 -7.51
C SER A 25 10.08 -16.40 -8.52
N CYS A 26 8.89 -15.83 -8.45
CA CYS A 26 8.61 -14.54 -9.06
C CYS A 26 9.16 -13.47 -8.12
N GLY A 27 10.34 -12.94 -8.46
CA GLY A 27 10.68 -11.58 -8.06
C GLY A 27 9.73 -10.62 -8.77
N GLY A 28 9.00 -9.85 -7.99
CA GLY A 28 8.36 -8.62 -8.43
C GLY A 28 8.92 -7.51 -7.55
N ASP A 29 9.39 -6.43 -8.16
CA ASP A 29 9.91 -5.24 -7.52
C ASP A 29 8.95 -4.76 -6.41
N ALA A 30 9.27 -5.13 -5.17
CA ALA A 30 8.55 -4.66 -4.01
C ALA A 30 8.99 -3.19 -3.79
N ALA A 31 8.08 -2.26 -4.04
CA ALA A 31 7.99 -1.09 -3.16
C ALA A 31 8.14 -1.57 -1.71
N PRO A 32 8.79 -0.82 -0.80
CA PRO A 32 8.98 -1.29 0.58
C PRO A 32 7.65 -1.85 1.10
N GLU A 33 7.62 -3.16 1.32
CA GLU A 33 6.40 -3.85 1.72
C GLU A 33 5.99 -3.27 3.07
N LEU A 34 4.81 -2.65 3.11
CA LEU A 34 4.25 -2.07 4.32
C LEU A 34 4.28 -3.10 5.45
N SER A 35 4.55 -2.66 6.66
CA SER A 35 4.46 -3.54 7.83
C SER A 35 3.02 -4.04 8.01
N ALA A 36 2.82 -5.06 8.85
CA ALA A 36 1.47 -5.51 9.15
C ALA A 36 0.57 -4.39 9.73
N ALA A 37 1.16 -3.40 10.40
CA ALA A 37 0.45 -2.21 10.86
C ALA A 37 0.16 -1.26 9.68
N GLY A 38 1.16 -0.96 8.84
CA GLY A 38 0.98 -0.16 7.63
C GLY A 38 -0.08 -0.72 6.69
N GLN A 39 -0.15 -2.05 6.50
CA GLN A 39 -1.20 -2.70 5.71
C GLN A 39 -2.60 -2.48 6.31
N ARG A 40 -2.74 -2.56 7.64
CA ARG A 40 -4.00 -2.24 8.31
C ARG A 40 -4.35 -0.76 8.15
N GLY A 41 -3.37 0.13 8.28
CA GLY A 41 -3.54 1.58 8.07
C GLY A 41 -3.96 1.95 6.65
N GLN A 42 -3.39 1.29 5.64
CA GLN A 42 -3.77 1.43 4.24
C GLN A 42 -5.22 0.97 4.01
N GLN A 43 -5.59 -0.19 4.58
CA GLN A 43 -6.95 -0.72 4.49
C GLN A 43 -7.95 0.24 5.16
N LEU A 44 -7.66 0.70 6.38
CA LEU A 44 -8.49 1.67 7.11
C LEU A 44 -8.64 2.99 6.34
N SER A 45 -7.55 3.50 5.76
CA SER A 45 -7.57 4.71 4.91
C SER A 45 -8.48 4.56 3.70
N THR A 46 -8.64 3.34 3.18
CA THR A 46 -9.57 3.03 2.10
C THR A 46 -11.00 2.92 2.61
N ASP A 47 -11.22 2.14 3.67
CA ASP A 47 -12.55 1.83 4.21
C ASP A 47 -13.25 3.06 4.81
N LEU A 48 -12.48 3.97 5.40
CA LEU A 48 -12.98 5.22 5.97
C LEU A 48 -13.10 6.35 4.94
N GLY A 49 -12.69 6.10 3.69
CA GLY A 49 -12.81 7.04 2.57
C GLY A 49 -11.71 8.09 2.47
N CYS A 50 -10.64 8.00 3.27
CA CYS A 50 -9.52 8.94 3.26
C CYS A 50 -8.85 8.99 1.87
N ALA A 51 -8.63 7.81 1.28
CA ALA A 51 -8.05 7.64 -0.07
C ALA A 51 -8.94 8.19 -1.21
N GLY A 52 -10.18 8.61 -0.92
CA GLY A 52 -11.03 9.29 -1.90
C GLY A 52 -10.62 10.76 -2.13
N CYS A 53 -9.96 11.38 -1.15
CA CYS A 53 -9.50 12.77 -1.23
C CYS A 53 -7.97 12.89 -1.27
N HIS A 54 -7.26 12.00 -0.57
CA HIS A 54 -5.81 12.03 -0.43
C HIS A 54 -5.14 11.02 -1.36
N GLY A 55 -3.95 11.39 -1.84
CA GLY A 55 -3.04 10.52 -2.58
C GLY A 55 -2.09 9.76 -1.67
N GLY A 56 -1.38 8.79 -2.23
CA GLY A 56 -0.47 7.90 -1.51
C GLY A 56 -0.38 6.52 -2.16
N ASP A 57 0.80 5.89 -2.09
CA ASP A 57 1.02 4.55 -2.64
C ASP A 57 0.56 4.45 -4.11
N ASP A 58 1.21 5.23 -4.96
CA ASP A 58 0.93 5.38 -6.40
C ASP A 58 -0.47 5.91 -6.77
N ARG A 59 -1.26 6.37 -5.79
CA ARG A 59 -2.56 7.06 -6.04
C ARG A 59 -2.37 8.56 -6.05
N GLU A 60 -2.89 9.21 -7.08
CA GLU A 60 -2.89 10.66 -7.20
C GLU A 60 -3.87 11.30 -6.21
N ALA A 61 -3.44 12.40 -5.58
CA ALA A 61 -4.30 13.20 -4.72
C ALA A 61 -5.34 13.98 -5.54
N THR A 62 -6.59 14.00 -5.07
CA THR A 62 -7.71 14.64 -5.81
C THR A 62 -8.15 15.96 -5.19
N ILE A 63 -8.23 16.01 -3.86
CA ILE A 63 -8.79 17.13 -3.10
C ILE A 63 -7.82 17.54 -1.98
N GLY A 64 -7.37 16.56 -1.20
CA GLY A 64 -6.42 16.75 -0.13
C GLY A 64 -4.98 16.68 -0.64
N PRO A 65 -4.00 16.94 0.24
CA PRO A 65 -2.58 16.73 -0.07
C PRO A 65 -2.25 15.25 -0.31
N ASP A 66 -1.19 15.02 -1.07
CA ASP A 66 -0.53 13.71 -1.20
C ASP A 66 0.29 13.39 0.07
N TRP A 67 0.28 12.13 0.50
CA TRP A 67 1.02 11.69 1.67
C TRP A 67 2.44 11.18 1.36
N THR A 68 2.72 10.81 0.11
CA THR A 68 3.98 10.19 -0.31
C THR A 68 5.15 11.14 -0.05
N GLY A 69 6.15 10.67 0.70
CA GLY A 69 7.33 11.45 1.06
C GLY A 69 7.04 12.69 1.93
N SER A 70 5.87 12.76 2.56
CA SER A 70 5.52 13.89 3.42
C SER A 70 6.00 13.70 4.86
N TRP A 71 6.35 12.50 5.30
CA TRP A 71 6.72 12.24 6.69
C TRP A 71 7.97 13.05 7.09
N GLY A 72 7.88 13.73 8.24
CA GLY A 72 8.95 14.60 8.73
C GLY A 72 9.18 15.89 7.93
N THR A 73 8.38 16.17 6.89
CA THR A 73 8.47 17.42 6.14
C THR A 73 7.80 18.57 6.90
N ASP A 74 8.22 19.79 6.60
CA ASP A 74 7.60 21.01 7.11
C ASP A 74 6.35 21.37 6.28
N ILE A 75 5.28 21.73 6.98
CA ILE A 75 3.97 22.12 6.46
C ILE A 75 3.73 23.58 6.83
N GLU A 76 3.44 24.42 5.85
CA GLU A 76 2.92 25.77 6.10
C GLU A 76 1.43 25.72 6.44
N LEU A 77 1.05 26.38 7.54
CA LEU A 77 -0.32 26.49 8.02
C LEU A 77 -1.00 27.78 7.52
N ASP A 78 -2.32 27.82 7.54
CA ASP A 78 -3.12 28.96 7.07
C ASP A 78 -2.93 30.26 7.90
N ASP A 79 -2.40 30.15 9.11
CA ASP A 79 -1.98 31.27 9.96
C ASP A 79 -0.55 31.77 9.68
N GLY A 80 0.15 31.14 8.72
CA GLY A 80 1.52 31.47 8.32
C GLY A 80 2.61 30.84 9.22
N SER A 81 2.24 30.02 10.19
CA SER A 81 3.19 29.22 10.97
C SER A 81 3.57 27.93 10.23
N THR A 82 4.55 27.21 10.76
CA THR A 82 5.02 25.93 10.22
C THR A 82 4.91 24.83 11.27
N THR A 83 4.56 23.63 10.84
CA THR A 83 4.55 22.42 11.68
C THR A 83 5.13 21.24 10.91
N THR A 84 5.57 20.20 11.60
CA THR A 84 6.11 19.00 10.97
C THR A 84 4.98 18.00 10.69
N PHE A 85 5.00 17.34 9.55
CA PHE A 85 4.10 16.21 9.26
C PHE A 85 4.58 14.98 10.05
N ASP A 86 4.12 14.87 11.28
CA ASP A 86 4.42 13.77 12.20
C ASP A 86 3.14 13.15 12.77
N ALA A 87 3.30 12.17 13.68
CA ALA A 87 2.18 11.50 14.33
C ALA A 87 1.24 12.47 15.04
N LEU A 88 1.75 13.51 15.71
CA LEU A 88 0.93 14.48 16.44
C LEU A 88 0.13 15.35 15.47
N TYR A 89 0.72 15.74 14.35
CA TYR A 89 0.00 16.47 13.30
C TYR A 89 -1.10 15.61 12.67
N VAL A 90 -0.81 14.34 12.36
CA VAL A 90 -1.81 13.41 11.78
C VAL A 90 -2.96 13.17 12.76
N GLU A 91 -2.66 12.85 14.02
CA GLU A 91 -3.67 12.66 15.06
C GLU A 91 -4.55 13.90 15.22
N ARG A 92 -3.94 15.09 15.31
CA ARG A 92 -4.69 16.35 15.41
C ARG A 92 -5.54 16.60 14.16
N SER A 93 -5.00 16.35 12.97
CA SER A 93 -5.73 16.53 11.72
C SER A 93 -6.98 15.65 11.71
N VAL A 94 -6.87 14.38 12.09
CA VAL A 94 -8.00 13.44 12.08
C VAL A 94 -9.04 13.76 13.16
N ARG A 95 -8.60 14.18 14.36
CA ARG A 95 -9.48 14.46 15.51
C ARG A 95 -10.03 15.89 15.55
N SER A 96 -9.34 16.83 14.93
CA SER A 96 -9.63 18.27 14.97
C SER A 96 -9.08 18.95 13.72
N PRO A 97 -9.64 18.64 12.53
CA PRO A 97 -9.08 19.06 11.23
C PRO A 97 -8.99 20.59 11.03
N ASP A 98 -9.78 21.37 11.76
CA ASP A 98 -9.72 22.84 11.72
C ASP A 98 -8.61 23.43 12.61
N ALA A 99 -7.95 22.63 13.46
CA ALA A 99 -6.99 23.14 14.41
C ALA A 99 -5.66 23.56 13.77
N GLN A 100 -5.27 22.91 12.66
CA GLN A 100 -4.03 23.17 11.92
C GLN A 100 -4.22 22.87 10.44
N ARG A 101 -4.90 23.78 9.73
CA ARG A 101 -5.16 23.65 8.30
C ARG A 101 -3.91 24.01 7.51
N ARG A 102 -3.64 23.31 6.41
CA ARG A 102 -2.54 23.70 5.52
C ARG A 102 -2.89 24.99 4.80
N ALA A 103 -1.88 25.80 4.52
CA ALA A 103 -2.05 26.99 3.70
C ALA A 103 -2.68 26.63 2.34
N GLY A 104 -3.75 27.34 1.97
CA GLY A 104 -4.44 27.13 0.69
C GLY A 104 -5.51 26.03 0.69
N ASP A 105 -5.69 25.28 1.79
CA ASP A 105 -6.79 24.32 1.89
C ASP A 105 -8.14 25.06 1.87
N TRP A 106 -9.00 24.68 0.93
CA TRP A 106 -10.34 25.28 0.75
C TRP A 106 -11.47 24.30 1.09
N ILE A 107 -11.18 23.00 1.15
CA ILE A 107 -12.10 21.97 1.65
C ILE A 107 -11.81 21.68 3.12
N ARG A 108 -12.87 21.35 3.86
CA ARG A 108 -12.80 20.86 5.24
C ARG A 108 -12.60 19.35 5.22
N MET A 109 -11.51 18.86 5.82
CA MET A 109 -11.32 17.44 6.06
C MET A 109 -12.35 16.95 7.11
N PRO A 110 -12.98 15.78 6.92
CA PRO A 110 -13.89 15.23 7.93
C PRO A 110 -13.20 14.97 9.28
N GLU A 111 -13.91 15.19 10.37
CA GLU A 111 -13.49 14.76 11.72
C GLU A 111 -13.85 13.28 11.92
N TYR A 112 -12.91 12.49 12.43
CA TYR A 112 -13.17 11.11 12.86
C TYR A 112 -13.00 11.01 14.37
N ARG A 113 -14.09 10.72 15.06
CA ARG A 113 -14.10 10.57 16.51
C ARG A 113 -13.65 9.17 16.93
N VAL A 114 -13.36 9.00 18.22
CA VAL A 114 -12.87 7.73 18.80
C VAL A 114 -13.85 6.57 18.59
N ASP A 115 -15.15 6.85 18.49
CA ASP A 115 -16.21 5.86 18.20
C ASP A 115 -16.29 5.44 16.73
N GLN A 116 -15.64 6.19 15.82
CA GLN A 116 -15.60 5.91 14.37
C GLN A 116 -14.23 5.37 13.93
N LEU A 117 -13.18 5.81 14.61
CA LEU A 117 -11.80 5.40 14.40
C LEU A 117 -11.12 5.36 15.77
N THR A 118 -10.82 4.17 16.26
CA THR A 118 -10.18 3.99 17.57
C THR A 118 -8.74 4.49 17.58
N GLU A 119 -8.15 4.64 18.76
CA GLU A 119 -6.73 5.04 18.88
C GLU A 119 -5.77 4.02 18.26
N ALA A 120 -6.09 2.72 18.36
CA ALA A 120 -5.25 1.67 17.78
C ALA A 120 -5.30 1.67 16.24
N GLU A 121 -6.49 1.90 15.67
CA GLU A 121 -6.65 2.02 14.22
C GLU A 121 -6.00 3.31 13.68
N LEU A 122 -6.11 4.42 14.42
CA LEU A 122 -5.41 5.65 14.06
C LEU A 122 -3.88 5.46 14.11
N ALA A 123 -3.36 4.72 15.10
CA ALA A 123 -1.95 4.38 15.16
C ALA A 123 -1.50 3.54 13.95
N ASP A 124 -2.33 2.61 13.47
CA ASP A 124 -2.03 1.85 12.25
C ASP A 124 -2.01 2.76 11.00
N ILE A 125 -2.94 3.72 10.90
CA ILE A 125 -2.92 4.75 9.83
C ILE A 125 -1.65 5.60 9.91
N VAL A 126 -1.25 6.03 11.11
CA VAL A 126 -0.02 6.78 11.32
C VAL A 126 1.20 6.01 10.80
N VAL A 127 1.31 4.72 11.15
CA VAL A 127 2.40 3.86 10.64
C VAL A 127 2.37 3.76 9.12
N TYR A 128 1.18 3.63 8.53
CA TYR A 128 1.05 3.64 7.07
C TYR A 128 1.60 4.93 6.45
N LEU A 129 1.23 6.10 6.97
CA LEU A 129 1.70 7.39 6.46
C LEU A 129 3.22 7.57 6.65
N GLU A 130 3.78 7.09 7.75
CA GLU A 130 5.22 7.08 8.00
C GLU A 130 5.98 6.21 6.99
N GLU A 131 5.44 5.04 6.64
CA GLU A 131 6.05 4.12 5.67
C GLU A 131 5.99 4.62 4.22
N LEU A 132 5.16 5.64 3.93
CA LEU A 132 5.11 6.30 2.62
C LEU A 132 6.26 7.29 2.36
N GLY A 133 7.16 7.49 3.33
CA GLY A 133 8.41 8.22 3.15
C GLY A 133 8.55 9.46 4.01
#